data_AF-A0A1X6PDJ5-F1
#
_entry.id   AF-A0A1X6PDJ5-F1
#
_cell.length_a   1.000
_cell.length_b   1.000
_cell.length_c   1.000
_cell.angle_alpha   90.00
_cell.angle_beta   90.00
_cell.angle_gamma   90.00
#
_symmetry.space_group_name_H-M   'P 1'
#
loop_
_entity.id
_entity.type
_entity.pdbx_description
1 polymer ?
#
loop_
_entity_poly.entity_id
_entity_poly.type
_entity_poly.pdbx_seq_one_letter_code
_entity_poly.pdbx_strand_id
1 'polypeptide(L)'
;MVCVKVNNKDGHNVRRDAIAGFDYATAYKVANPLVPVIMQASFHSSRNKLDAAAARMAAQGVIPVVSAGNNGRDACRYSPGGTDHVITVANADADDSVYRSSNTGSCIDVIAPGRQILSVDYQGGLRTKTGTSMSAPHTSGVVAALLSSIPNAGSLKVADVRALLQAPTVPTVGRYKLAWLDPACPVGGAPQPGASPPTAPQPAAPPVAPQPTAPQQAVPAPQVPCTPVTSGPMPGLPQMPGAPGAVMWPGGVPVRAA
;
A
#
# COMPACT_ATOMS: atom_id res chain seq x y z
N MET A 1 -2.62 10.26 -1.36
CA MET A 1 -2.48 9.05 -0.53
C MET A 1 -2.87 9.40 0.90
N VAL A 2 -3.54 8.49 1.62
CA VAL A 2 -3.90 8.68 3.04
C VAL A 2 -3.24 7.55 3.84
N CYS A 3 -2.50 7.90 4.89
CA CYS A 3 -1.81 6.92 5.73
C CYS A 3 -2.67 6.57 6.95
N VAL A 4 -2.90 5.27 7.19
CA VAL A 4 -3.64 4.77 8.36
C VAL A 4 -2.70 3.91 9.19
N LYS A 5 -2.39 4.35 10.41
CA LYS A 5 -1.49 3.61 11.31
C LYS A 5 -2.21 2.41 11.91
N VAL A 6 -1.85 1.21 11.45
CA VAL A 6 -2.34 -0.06 12.00
C VAL A 6 -1.24 -0.91 12.64
N ASN A 7 0.04 -0.59 12.38
CA ASN A 7 1.18 -1.27 12.98
C ASN A 7 1.79 -0.42 14.12
N ASN A 8 2.32 -1.12 15.12
CA ASN A 8 3.17 -0.54 16.16
C ASN A 8 4.59 -0.25 15.64
N LYS A 9 5.44 0.30 16.51
CA LYS A 9 6.84 0.65 16.18
C LYS A 9 7.71 -0.52 15.72
N ASP A 10 7.35 -1.74 16.09
CA ASP A 10 8.08 -2.97 15.74
C ASP A 10 7.57 -3.59 14.43
N GLY A 11 6.62 -2.93 13.76
CA GLY A 11 6.05 -3.40 12.50
C GLY A 11 4.98 -4.49 12.68
N HIS A 12 4.46 -4.69 13.89
CA HIS A 12 3.41 -5.66 14.18
C HIS A 12 2.04 -4.98 14.32
N ASN A 13 0.99 -5.66 13.91
CA ASN A 13 -0.39 -5.26 14.17
C ASN A 13 -1.16 -6.41 14.82
N VAL A 14 -2.25 -6.07 15.50
CA VAL A 14 -3.24 -7.06 15.95
C VAL A 14 -4.44 -7.04 15.02
N ARG A 15 -5.19 -8.14 14.99
CA ARG A 15 -6.36 -8.29 14.11
C ARG A 15 -7.35 -7.13 14.23
N ARG A 16 -7.58 -6.61 15.45
CA ARG A 16 -8.51 -5.50 15.68
C ARG A 16 -8.08 -4.24 14.91
N ASP A 17 -6.80 -3.89 14.97
CA ASP A 17 -6.29 -2.65 14.38
C ASP A 17 -6.25 -2.76 12.85
N ALA A 18 -5.92 -3.94 12.31
CA ALA A 18 -6.02 -4.21 10.89
C ALA A 18 -7.46 -4.08 10.37
N ILE A 19 -8.45 -4.63 11.09
CA ILE A 19 -9.87 -4.50 10.73
C ILE A 19 -10.31 -3.03 10.79
N ALA A 20 -9.91 -2.28 11.83
CA ALA A 20 -10.23 -0.86 11.94
C ALA A 20 -9.69 -0.04 10.76
N GLY A 21 -8.51 -0.39 10.23
CA GLY A 21 -7.99 0.21 9.01
C GLY A 21 -8.83 -0.10 7.76
N PHE A 22 -9.35 -1.33 7.64
CA PHE A 22 -10.24 -1.70 6.54
C PHE A 22 -11.59 -1.01 6.64
N ASP A 23 -12.14 -0.90 7.86
CA ASP A 23 -13.38 -0.19 8.13
C ASP A 23 -13.24 1.32 7.82
N TYR A 24 -12.08 1.92 8.09
CA TYR A 24 -11.80 3.31 7.70
C TYR A 24 -11.85 3.51 6.17
N ALA A 25 -11.18 2.66 5.40
CA ALA A 25 -11.22 2.73 3.93
C ALA A 25 -12.64 2.52 3.39
N THR A 26 -13.39 1.62 4.03
CA THR A 26 -14.80 1.35 3.71
C THR A 26 -15.67 2.58 3.95
N ALA A 27 -15.56 3.22 5.11
CA ALA A 27 -16.30 4.42 5.44
C ALA A 27 -16.00 5.57 4.47
N TYR A 28 -14.73 5.75 4.09
CA TYR A 28 -14.34 6.74 3.09
C TYR A 28 -14.98 6.47 1.74
N LYS A 29 -15.00 5.22 1.26
CA LYS A 29 -15.63 4.86 0.00
C LYS A 29 -17.15 5.06 0.01
N VAL A 30 -17.83 4.71 1.10
CA VAL A 30 -19.27 4.93 1.27
C VAL A 30 -19.60 6.42 1.21
N ALA A 31 -18.80 7.28 1.84
CA ALA A 31 -18.97 8.73 1.79
C ALA A 31 -18.61 9.33 0.41
N ASN A 32 -17.80 8.63 -0.40
CA ASN A 32 -17.29 9.11 -1.69
C ASN A 32 -17.51 8.05 -2.80
N PRO A 33 -18.77 7.72 -3.14
CA PRO A 33 -19.09 6.56 -3.98
C PRO A 33 -18.50 6.63 -5.39
N LEU A 34 -18.30 7.83 -5.94
CA LEU A 34 -17.72 8.03 -7.28
C LEU A 34 -16.20 8.01 -7.30
N VAL A 35 -15.53 8.09 -6.15
CA VAL A 35 -14.07 8.10 -6.08
C VAL A 35 -13.55 6.66 -6.08
N PRO A 36 -12.64 6.27 -6.98
CA PRO A 36 -11.95 4.98 -6.87
C PRO A 36 -11.09 4.95 -5.61
N VAL A 37 -11.22 3.90 -4.79
CA VAL A 37 -10.48 3.76 -3.53
C VAL A 37 -9.66 2.49 -3.58
N ILE A 38 -8.34 2.61 -3.55
CA ILE A 38 -7.42 1.49 -3.41
C ILE A 38 -6.94 1.44 -1.96
N MET A 39 -7.05 0.27 -1.33
CA MET A 39 -6.47 0.02 -0.01
C MET A 39 -5.25 -0.88 -0.19
N GLN A 40 -4.09 -0.40 0.22
CA GLN A 40 -2.83 -1.15 0.14
C GLN A 40 -2.48 -1.71 1.52
N ALA A 41 -2.25 -3.02 1.62
CA ALA A 41 -1.81 -3.67 2.85
C ALA A 41 -0.60 -4.58 2.62
N SER A 42 0.55 -4.17 3.16
CA SER A 42 1.82 -4.91 3.10
C SER A 42 2.03 -5.89 4.26
N PHE A 43 0.95 -6.45 4.81
CA PHE A 43 0.96 -7.41 5.92
C PHE A 43 0.00 -8.57 5.66
N HIS A 44 0.20 -9.66 6.39
CA HIS A 44 -0.66 -10.84 6.34
C HIS A 44 -0.86 -11.45 7.73
N SER A 45 -1.85 -12.31 7.84
CA SER A 45 -2.19 -13.12 9.00
C SER A 45 -2.43 -14.56 8.56
N SER A 46 -2.71 -15.45 9.51
CA SER A 46 -3.15 -16.81 9.21
C SER A 46 -4.50 -16.80 8.48
N ARG A 47 -4.79 -17.86 7.71
CA ARG A 47 -6.03 -18.06 6.96
C ARG A 47 -7.30 -17.58 7.68
N ASN A 48 -8.23 -16.97 6.94
CA ASN A 48 -9.55 -16.53 7.39
C ASN A 48 -9.59 -15.41 8.45
N LYS A 49 -8.45 -14.89 8.95
CA LYS A 49 -8.44 -13.92 10.05
C LYS A 49 -8.92 -12.52 9.66
N LEU A 50 -8.76 -12.13 8.40
CA LEU A 50 -9.11 -10.81 7.85
C LEU A 50 -10.08 -10.90 6.66
N ASP A 51 -10.40 -12.11 6.18
CA ASP A 51 -11.15 -12.32 4.92
C ASP A 51 -12.55 -11.71 4.99
N ALA A 52 -13.26 -11.86 6.11
CA ALA A 52 -14.58 -11.26 6.28
C ALA A 52 -14.55 -9.72 6.26
N ALA A 53 -13.50 -9.10 6.80
CA ALA A 53 -13.34 -7.65 6.74
C ALA A 53 -12.97 -7.19 5.33
N ALA A 54 -12.07 -7.91 4.65
CA ALA A 54 -11.73 -7.67 3.26
C ALA A 54 -12.95 -7.80 2.34
N ALA A 55 -13.80 -8.82 2.55
CA ALA A 55 -15.04 -9.02 1.80
C ALA A 55 -16.02 -7.85 1.96
N ARG A 56 -16.26 -7.39 3.20
CA ARG A 56 -17.13 -6.23 3.45
C ARG A 56 -16.61 -4.97 2.77
N MET A 57 -15.31 -4.73 2.87
CA MET A 57 -14.64 -3.58 2.25
C MET A 57 -14.75 -3.64 0.71
N ALA A 58 -14.47 -4.80 0.11
CA ALA A 58 -14.58 -5.03 -1.33
C ALA A 58 -16.02 -4.86 -1.83
N ALA A 59 -17.02 -5.31 -1.06
CA ALA A 59 -18.44 -5.15 -1.40
C ALA A 59 -18.83 -3.66 -1.57
N GLN A 60 -18.28 -2.77 -0.73
CA GLN A 60 -18.48 -1.33 -0.85
C GLN A 60 -17.71 -0.68 -2.03
N GLY A 61 -16.92 -1.45 -2.79
CA GLY A 61 -16.18 -0.96 -3.96
C GLY A 61 -14.80 -0.39 -3.64
N VAL A 62 -14.24 -0.69 -2.48
CA VAL A 62 -12.80 -0.52 -2.26
C VAL A 62 -12.07 -1.64 -3.00
N ILE A 63 -10.90 -1.34 -3.57
CA ILE A 63 -10.01 -2.28 -4.25
C ILE A 63 -8.84 -2.62 -3.33
N PRO A 64 -8.84 -3.76 -2.63
CA PRO A 64 -7.76 -4.15 -1.74
C PRO A 64 -6.59 -4.73 -2.57
N VAL A 65 -5.39 -4.20 -2.38
CA VAL A 65 -4.15 -4.74 -2.96
C VAL A 65 -3.23 -5.15 -1.81
N VAL A 66 -2.94 -6.45 -1.72
CA VAL A 66 -2.32 -7.03 -0.53
C VAL A 66 -1.11 -7.88 -0.88
N SER A 67 -0.19 -8.00 0.07
CA SER A 67 1.01 -8.81 -0.11
C SER A 67 0.72 -10.30 0.09
N ALA A 68 1.33 -11.16 -0.74
CA ALA A 68 1.14 -12.62 -0.64
C ALA A 68 1.78 -13.25 0.61
N GLY A 69 2.81 -12.60 1.15
CA GLY A 69 3.62 -13.07 2.27
C GLY A 69 4.97 -13.65 1.85
N ASN A 70 5.90 -13.73 2.81
CA ASN A 70 7.33 -13.99 2.55
C ASN A 70 7.83 -15.31 3.16
N ASN A 71 7.02 -16.37 3.10
CA ASN A 71 7.34 -17.64 3.75
C ASN A 71 7.70 -18.77 2.76
N GLY A 72 7.71 -18.53 1.45
CA GLY A 72 7.92 -19.57 0.43
C GLY A 72 6.83 -20.64 0.44
N ARG A 73 5.59 -20.27 0.81
CA ARG A 73 4.46 -21.18 1.03
C ARG A 73 3.28 -20.84 0.14
N ASP A 74 2.25 -21.69 0.19
CA ASP A 74 0.98 -21.43 -0.48
C ASP A 74 0.27 -20.20 0.12
N ALA A 75 0.09 -19.16 -0.71
CA ALA A 75 -0.57 -17.90 -0.38
C ALA A 75 -2.03 -18.11 0.03
N CYS A 76 -2.69 -19.16 -0.48
CA CYS A 76 -4.04 -19.51 -0.09
C CYS A 76 -4.19 -19.87 1.40
N ARG A 77 -3.08 -20.10 2.13
CA ARG A 77 -3.07 -20.37 3.57
C ARG A 77 -2.99 -19.11 4.44
N TYR A 78 -2.95 -17.94 3.82
CA TYR A 78 -2.80 -16.65 4.48
C TYR A 78 -4.02 -15.77 4.26
N SER A 79 -4.13 -14.73 5.09
CA SER A 79 -5.22 -13.77 5.07
C SER A 79 -4.65 -12.35 5.09
N PRO A 80 -5.22 -11.39 4.36
CA PRO A 80 -6.33 -11.55 3.43
C PRO A 80 -5.92 -12.14 2.06
N GLY A 81 -4.62 -12.41 1.82
CA GLY A 81 -4.14 -12.82 0.49
C GLY A 81 -4.72 -14.13 -0.08
N GLY A 82 -5.38 -14.96 0.75
CA GLY A 82 -6.02 -16.19 0.31
C GLY A 82 -7.49 -16.07 -0.11
N THR A 83 -8.10 -14.88 -0.09
CA THR A 83 -9.51 -14.67 -0.49
C THR A 83 -9.62 -14.00 -1.86
N ASP A 84 -10.68 -14.32 -2.61
CA ASP A 84 -10.97 -13.70 -3.92
C ASP A 84 -11.44 -12.24 -3.82
N HIS A 85 -11.59 -11.69 -2.61
CA HIS A 85 -12.00 -10.31 -2.39
C HIS A 85 -10.84 -9.30 -2.41
N VAL A 86 -9.61 -9.75 -2.67
CA VAL A 86 -8.42 -8.89 -2.72
C VAL A 86 -7.56 -9.21 -3.94
N ILE A 87 -6.74 -8.26 -4.36
CA ILE A 87 -5.68 -8.47 -5.34
C ILE A 87 -4.41 -8.87 -4.58
N THR A 88 -4.00 -10.12 -4.70
CA THR A 88 -2.84 -10.69 -3.99
C THR A 88 -1.60 -10.67 -4.87
N VAL A 89 -0.53 -10.08 -4.33
CA VAL A 89 0.69 -9.79 -5.09
C VAL A 89 1.87 -10.59 -4.58
N ALA A 90 2.46 -11.40 -5.47
CA ALA A 90 3.70 -12.12 -5.24
C ALA A 90 4.94 -11.30 -5.64
N ASN A 91 6.10 -11.69 -5.10
CA ASN A 91 7.35 -10.98 -5.25
C ASN A 91 8.18 -11.53 -6.42
N ALA A 92 8.47 -10.68 -7.39
CA ALA A 92 9.36 -10.96 -8.51
C ALA A 92 10.76 -10.36 -8.31
N ASP A 93 11.73 -11.06 -8.87
CA ASP A 93 13.12 -10.65 -9.04
C ASP A 93 13.30 -9.79 -10.31
N ALA A 94 14.51 -9.31 -10.57
CA ALA A 94 14.82 -8.45 -11.72
C ALA A 94 14.71 -9.17 -13.09
N ASP A 95 14.72 -10.49 -13.10
CA ASP A 95 14.49 -11.34 -14.29
C ASP A 95 13.03 -11.80 -14.41
N ASP A 96 12.12 -11.12 -13.69
CA ASP A 96 10.69 -11.44 -13.54
C ASP A 96 10.38 -12.82 -12.93
N SER A 97 11.39 -13.59 -12.54
CA SER A 97 11.16 -14.86 -11.83
C SER A 97 10.60 -14.60 -10.43
N VAL A 98 9.74 -15.51 -9.95
CA VAL A 98 9.22 -15.39 -8.59
C VAL A 98 10.33 -15.62 -7.58
N TYR A 99 10.58 -14.64 -6.72
CA TYR A 99 11.62 -14.71 -5.71
C TYR A 99 11.34 -15.82 -4.71
N ARG A 100 12.38 -16.60 -4.35
CA ARG A 100 12.25 -17.83 -3.54
C ARG A 100 11.47 -17.70 -2.22
N SER A 101 11.49 -16.53 -1.58
CA SER A 101 10.77 -16.32 -0.32
C SER A 101 9.32 -15.91 -0.53
N SER A 102 8.91 -15.53 -1.73
CA SER A 102 7.52 -15.19 -2.03
C SER A 102 6.62 -16.37 -1.77
N ASN A 103 5.48 -16.13 -1.13
CA ASN A 103 4.38 -17.07 -1.22
C ASN A 103 3.87 -17.14 -2.67
N THR A 104 3.41 -18.33 -3.05
CA THR A 104 2.95 -18.68 -4.40
C THR A 104 1.65 -19.50 -4.33
N GLY A 105 1.16 -20.03 -5.43
CA GLY A 105 -0.07 -20.82 -5.49
C GLY A 105 -1.15 -20.17 -6.36
N SER A 106 -2.38 -20.68 -6.25
CA SER A 106 -3.52 -20.25 -7.07
C SER A 106 -4.16 -18.95 -6.62
N CYS A 107 -3.92 -18.51 -5.37
CA CYS A 107 -4.47 -17.25 -4.85
C CYS A 107 -3.61 -16.03 -5.19
N ILE A 108 -2.59 -16.18 -6.02
CA ILE A 108 -1.81 -15.04 -6.54
C ILE A 108 -2.51 -14.53 -7.79
N ASP A 109 -2.82 -13.23 -7.81
CA ASP A 109 -3.31 -12.57 -9.00
C ASP A 109 -2.14 -12.19 -9.92
N VAL A 110 -1.17 -11.46 -9.38
CA VAL A 110 -0.05 -10.92 -10.16
C VAL A 110 1.26 -11.03 -9.40
N ILE A 111 2.36 -10.98 -10.14
CA ILE A 111 3.69 -10.76 -9.60
C ILE A 111 4.16 -9.34 -9.92
N ALA A 112 4.94 -8.74 -9.03
CA ALA A 112 5.51 -7.42 -9.23
C ALA A 112 6.90 -7.31 -8.60
N PRO A 113 7.76 -6.38 -9.06
CA PRO A 113 9.10 -6.19 -8.51
C PRO A 113 9.06 -6.00 -7.00
N GLY A 114 9.81 -6.84 -6.29
CA GLY A 114 9.90 -6.74 -4.83
C GLY A 114 11.22 -7.20 -4.25
N ARG A 115 12.21 -7.60 -5.07
CA ARG A 115 13.58 -7.82 -4.63
C ARG A 115 14.44 -6.59 -4.88
N GLN A 116 15.26 -6.24 -3.90
CA GLN A 116 16.22 -5.13 -3.97
C GLN A 116 15.59 -3.81 -4.42
N ILE A 117 14.41 -3.50 -3.90
CA ILE A 117 13.71 -2.26 -4.21
C ILE A 117 14.24 -1.12 -3.33
N LEU A 118 14.82 -0.11 -3.97
CA LEU A 118 15.23 1.15 -3.35
C LEU A 118 13.99 2.01 -3.06
N SER A 119 13.83 2.49 -1.82
CA SER A 119 12.73 3.38 -1.44
C SER A 119 13.14 4.30 -0.30
N VAL A 120 12.29 5.26 0.04
CA VAL A 120 12.47 6.16 1.19
C VAL A 120 12.41 5.37 2.50
N ASP A 121 13.30 5.69 3.44
CA ASP A 121 13.28 5.10 4.78
C ASP A 121 12.68 6.07 5.81
N TYR A 122 12.00 5.52 6.81
CA TYR A 122 11.36 6.32 7.87
C TYR A 122 12.38 7.04 8.77
N GLN A 123 13.64 6.57 8.79
CA GLN A 123 14.76 7.22 9.48
C GLN A 123 15.39 8.33 8.64
N GLY A 124 14.86 8.60 7.44
CA GLY A 124 15.41 9.52 6.45
C GLY A 124 16.28 8.81 5.41
N GLY A 125 16.46 9.46 4.26
CA GLY A 125 17.27 8.93 3.15
C GLY A 125 16.60 7.77 2.40
N LEU A 126 17.43 6.99 1.70
CA LEU A 126 17.01 5.85 0.89
C LEU A 126 17.52 4.54 1.48
N ARG A 127 16.71 3.48 1.35
CA ARG A 127 17.06 2.13 1.76
C ARG A 127 16.50 1.10 0.79
N THR A 128 17.29 0.06 0.55
CA THR A 128 16.87 -1.08 -0.25
C THR A 128 16.23 -2.15 0.64
N LYS A 129 15.03 -2.62 0.27
CA LYS A 129 14.32 -3.72 0.94
C LYS A 129 13.84 -4.78 -0.05
N THR A 130 13.51 -5.95 0.48
CA THR A 130 12.99 -7.09 -0.31
C THR A 130 11.76 -7.69 0.36
N GLY A 131 10.73 -7.98 -0.43
CA GLY A 131 9.56 -8.74 -0.01
C GLY A 131 8.30 -8.39 -0.81
N THR A 132 7.25 -9.19 -0.64
CA THR A 132 5.91 -8.92 -1.20
C THR A 132 5.33 -7.58 -0.72
N SER A 133 5.84 -7.06 0.41
CA SER A 133 5.54 -5.72 0.91
C SER A 133 6.02 -4.58 0.01
N MET A 134 6.97 -4.85 -0.90
CA MET A 134 7.43 -3.94 -1.93
C MET A 134 6.71 -4.18 -3.26
N SER A 135 6.31 -5.42 -3.55
CA SER A 135 5.52 -5.76 -4.75
C SER A 135 4.10 -5.21 -4.70
N ALA A 136 3.43 -5.31 -3.54
CA ALA A 136 2.06 -4.83 -3.37
C ALA A 136 1.90 -3.32 -3.68
N PRO A 137 2.73 -2.40 -3.18
CA PRO A 137 2.61 -0.98 -3.54
C PRO A 137 2.92 -0.69 -5.01
N HIS A 138 3.83 -1.42 -5.68
CA HIS A 138 4.01 -1.30 -7.14
C HIS A 138 2.71 -1.63 -7.88
N THR A 139 2.05 -2.73 -7.48
CA THR A 139 0.76 -3.12 -8.06
C THR A 139 -0.33 -2.09 -7.76
N SER A 140 -0.37 -1.51 -6.55
CA SER A 140 -1.28 -0.42 -6.24
C SER A 140 -1.08 0.79 -7.16
N GLY A 141 0.17 1.10 -7.53
CA GLY A 141 0.48 2.14 -8.51
C GLY A 141 -0.07 1.80 -9.91
N VAL A 142 0.14 0.57 -10.39
CA VAL A 142 -0.41 0.09 -11.66
C VAL A 142 -1.94 0.16 -11.67
N VAL A 143 -2.60 -0.31 -10.60
CA VAL A 143 -4.06 -0.24 -10.45
C VAL A 143 -4.53 1.22 -10.43
N ALA A 144 -3.84 2.12 -9.71
CA ALA A 144 -4.20 3.54 -9.69
C ALA A 144 -4.10 4.16 -11.09
N ALA A 145 -3.05 3.84 -11.83
CA ALA A 145 -2.86 4.32 -13.20
C ALA A 145 -3.97 3.80 -14.13
N LEU A 146 -4.28 2.49 -14.09
CA LEU A 146 -5.40 1.89 -14.83
C LEU A 146 -6.73 2.59 -14.53
N LEU A 147 -7.07 2.74 -13.24
CA LEU A 147 -8.32 3.38 -12.83
C LEU A 147 -8.39 4.86 -13.25
N SER A 148 -7.26 5.56 -13.33
CA SER A 148 -7.22 6.96 -13.79
C SER A 148 -7.60 7.14 -15.27
N SER A 149 -7.37 6.10 -16.09
CA SER A 149 -7.70 6.11 -17.53
C SER A 149 -9.14 5.68 -17.82
N ILE A 150 -9.89 5.20 -16.83
CA ILE A 150 -11.22 4.63 -17.02
C ILE A 150 -12.29 5.62 -16.51
N PRO A 151 -13.20 6.09 -17.38
CA PRO A 151 -14.35 6.87 -16.94
C PRO A 151 -15.19 6.08 -15.94
N ASN A 152 -15.68 6.75 -14.89
CA ASN A 152 -16.49 6.14 -13.84
C ASN A 152 -15.81 4.95 -13.11
N ALA A 153 -14.48 4.94 -13.03
CA ALA A 153 -13.70 3.91 -12.34
C ALA A 153 -14.12 3.67 -10.87
N GLY A 154 -14.81 4.63 -10.23
CA GLY A 154 -15.36 4.48 -8.89
C GLY A 154 -16.40 3.36 -8.76
N SER A 155 -17.07 2.98 -9.85
CA SER A 155 -18.05 1.89 -9.86
C SER A 155 -17.43 0.51 -10.01
N LEU A 156 -16.15 0.43 -10.38
CA LEU A 156 -15.45 -0.84 -10.58
C LEU A 156 -15.29 -1.60 -9.26
N LYS A 157 -15.43 -2.91 -9.34
CA LYS A 157 -15.24 -3.86 -8.25
C LYS A 157 -13.92 -4.60 -8.41
N VAL A 158 -13.52 -5.32 -7.37
CA VAL A 158 -12.28 -6.12 -7.36
C VAL A 158 -12.23 -7.09 -8.55
N ALA A 159 -13.37 -7.69 -8.91
CA ALA A 159 -13.45 -8.60 -10.06
C ALA A 159 -13.13 -7.91 -11.39
N ASP A 160 -13.61 -6.67 -11.59
CA ASP A 160 -13.34 -5.90 -12.82
C ASP A 160 -11.85 -5.55 -12.91
N VAL A 161 -11.26 -5.07 -11.81
CA VAL A 161 -9.84 -4.75 -11.75
C VAL A 161 -8.99 -6.00 -11.94
N ARG A 162 -9.37 -7.13 -11.35
CA ARG A 162 -8.72 -8.42 -11.56
C ARG A 162 -8.80 -8.82 -13.04
N ALA A 163 -9.94 -8.69 -13.69
CA ALA A 163 -10.08 -9.00 -15.11
C ALA A 163 -9.13 -8.16 -15.99
N LEU A 164 -8.96 -6.87 -15.67
CA LEU A 164 -7.99 -5.99 -16.34
C LEU A 164 -6.54 -6.48 -16.14
N LEU A 165 -6.17 -6.84 -14.90
CA LEU A 165 -4.84 -7.37 -14.59
C LEU A 165 -4.58 -8.77 -15.19
N GLN A 166 -5.64 -9.52 -15.48
CA GLN A 166 -5.58 -10.85 -16.10
C GLN A 166 -5.79 -10.85 -17.61
N ALA A 167 -5.93 -9.67 -18.23
CA ALA A 167 -6.23 -9.57 -19.66
C ALA A 167 -5.18 -10.32 -20.51
N PRO A 168 -5.56 -10.87 -21.67
CA PRO A 168 -4.63 -11.59 -22.55
C PRO A 168 -3.41 -10.77 -22.98
N THR A 169 -3.57 -9.45 -23.07
CA THR A 169 -2.50 -8.50 -23.42
C THR A 169 -1.45 -8.33 -22.32
N VAL A 170 -1.77 -8.67 -21.07
CA VAL A 170 -0.83 -8.56 -19.95
C VAL A 170 0.22 -9.67 -20.06
N PRO A 171 1.53 -9.35 -20.04
CA PRO A 171 2.60 -10.35 -20.09
C PRO A 171 2.50 -11.39 -18.96
N THR A 172 2.93 -12.61 -19.28
CA THR A 172 2.92 -13.75 -18.36
C THR A 172 4.34 -14.28 -18.17
N VAL A 173 4.73 -14.51 -16.92
CA VAL A 173 5.99 -15.16 -16.57
C VAL A 173 5.69 -16.43 -15.77
N GLY A 174 6.07 -17.56 -16.33
CA GLY A 174 5.62 -18.87 -15.86
C GLY A 174 4.09 -18.95 -15.88
N ARG A 175 3.47 -19.02 -14.69
CA ARG A 175 2.01 -19.11 -14.53
C ARG A 175 1.35 -17.80 -14.06
N TYR A 176 2.12 -16.73 -13.88
CA TYR A 176 1.64 -15.49 -13.27
C TYR A 176 1.65 -14.33 -14.25
N LYS A 177 0.64 -13.47 -14.14
CA LYS A 177 0.60 -12.19 -14.84
C LYS A 177 1.51 -11.19 -14.14
N LEU A 178 2.16 -10.32 -14.91
CA LEU A 178 2.88 -9.18 -14.36
C LEU A 178 1.88 -8.10 -13.94
N ALA A 179 2.15 -7.39 -12.84
CA ALA A 179 1.51 -6.11 -12.59
C ALA A 179 2.05 -5.10 -13.60
N TRP A 180 1.39 -5.03 -14.75
CA TRP A 180 1.87 -4.35 -15.94
C TRP A 180 0.85 -3.33 -16.43
N LEU A 181 1.38 -2.23 -16.95
CA LEU A 181 0.61 -1.20 -17.63
C LEU A 181 1.17 -1.07 -19.05
N ASP A 182 0.27 -1.07 -20.04
CA ASP A 182 0.66 -0.85 -21.42
C ASP A 182 1.30 0.53 -21.57
N PRO A 183 2.53 0.64 -22.11
CA PRO A 183 3.14 1.94 -22.43
C PRO A 183 2.29 2.81 -23.35
N ALA A 184 1.41 2.21 -24.16
CA ALA A 184 0.46 2.92 -25.00
C ALA A 184 -0.81 3.36 -24.25
N CYS A 185 -1.01 2.93 -23.00
CA CYS A 185 -2.14 3.36 -22.19
C CYS A 185 -2.00 4.87 -21.89
N PRO A 186 -3.00 5.71 -22.22
CA PRO A 186 -2.97 7.14 -21.98
C PRO A 186 -3.22 7.42 -20.49
N VAL A 187 -2.27 7.05 -19.64
CA VAL A 187 -2.24 7.46 -18.24
C VAL A 187 -1.62 8.84 -18.18
N GLY A 188 -2.43 9.85 -17.85
CA GLY A 188 -1.99 11.24 -17.78
C GLY A 188 -0.75 11.39 -16.90
N GLY A 189 0.40 11.65 -17.51
CA GLY A 189 1.62 12.11 -16.84
C GLY A 189 2.32 11.10 -15.91
N ALA A 190 2.19 9.79 -16.11
CA ALA A 190 3.10 8.87 -15.44
C ALA A 190 4.53 9.13 -15.96
N PRO A 191 5.53 9.38 -15.09
CA PRO A 191 6.91 9.43 -15.54
C PRO A 191 7.22 8.11 -16.25
N GLN A 192 7.58 8.18 -17.53
CA GLN A 192 8.06 7.00 -18.21
C GLN A 192 9.26 6.44 -17.42
N PRO A 193 9.42 5.11 -17.31
CA PRO A 193 10.66 4.47 -16.88
C PRO A 193 11.80 4.68 -17.90
N GLY A 194 12.02 5.92 -18.34
CA GLY A 194 13.16 6.38 -19.12
C GLY A 194 14.07 7.31 -18.30
N ALA A 195 13.66 7.72 -17.10
CA ALA A 195 14.61 8.19 -16.12
C ALA A 195 15.39 6.97 -15.63
N SER A 196 16.62 6.81 -16.10
CA SER A 196 17.59 5.91 -15.48
C SER A 196 17.51 6.09 -13.96
N PRO A 197 17.59 5.02 -13.15
CA PRO A 197 17.78 5.18 -11.71
C PRO A 197 18.88 6.23 -11.50
N PRO A 198 18.74 7.20 -10.58
CA PRO A 198 19.87 8.06 -10.25
C PRO A 198 21.03 7.11 -9.96
N THR A 199 22.09 7.22 -10.76
CA THR A 199 23.28 6.39 -10.63
C THR A 199 23.64 6.40 -9.16
N ALA A 200 23.67 5.22 -8.54
CA ALA A 200 24.13 5.11 -7.16
C ALA A 200 25.45 5.89 -7.05
N PRO A 201 25.66 6.74 -6.03
CA PRO A 201 26.94 7.40 -5.87
C PRO A 201 28.01 6.30 -5.85
N GLN A 202 28.89 6.29 -6.85
CA GLN A 202 30.13 5.54 -6.72
C GLN A 202 30.77 5.98 -5.41
N PRO A 203 31.32 5.07 -4.59
CA PRO A 203 32.08 5.46 -3.41
C PRO A 203 33.12 6.49 -3.86
N ALA A 204 32.99 7.71 -3.35
CA ALA A 204 33.95 8.76 -3.63
C ALA A 204 35.33 8.24 -3.23
N ALA A 205 36.32 8.43 -4.11
CA ALA A 205 37.71 8.29 -3.71
C ALA A 205 37.95 9.12 -2.43
N PRO A 206 38.76 8.63 -1.48
CA PRO A 206 38.93 9.30 -0.19
C PRO A 206 39.34 10.76 -0.39
N PRO A 207 38.76 11.72 0.36
CA PRO A 207 38.97 13.13 0.11
C PRO A 207 40.43 13.52 0.40
N VAL A 208 41.06 14.17 -0.58
CA VAL A 208 42.26 14.98 -0.35
C VAL A 208 41.84 16.16 0.54
N ALA A 209 42.52 16.33 1.66
CA ALA A 209 42.20 17.34 2.67
C ALA A 209 42.30 18.78 2.12
N PRO A 210 41.26 19.61 2.23
CA PRO A 210 41.37 21.05 2.01
C PRO A 210 41.70 21.80 3.31
N GLN A 211 42.61 22.76 3.19
CA GLN A 211 43.08 23.68 4.24
C GLN A 211 41.98 24.67 4.72
N PRO A 212 42.15 25.32 5.89
CA PRO A 212 41.08 26.09 6.53
C PRO A 212 40.92 27.48 5.93
N THR A 213 39.66 27.87 5.67
CA THR A 213 39.26 29.25 5.39
C THR A 213 38.21 29.75 6.39
N ALA A 214 38.31 31.04 6.72
CA ALA A 214 37.67 31.78 7.80
C ALA A 214 36.12 31.84 7.75
N PRO A 215 35.44 32.16 8.87
CA PRO A 215 33.99 31.95 9.02
C PRO A 215 33.16 33.05 8.33
N GLN A 216 32.19 32.63 7.51
CA GLN A 216 31.14 33.51 6.97
C GLN A 216 29.89 33.50 7.87
N GLN A 217 29.31 34.68 8.05
CA GLN A 217 28.19 34.99 8.93
C GLN A 217 26.88 34.31 8.49
N ALA A 218 26.08 33.91 9.48
CA ALA A 218 24.82 33.19 9.30
C ALA A 218 23.70 34.09 8.74
N VAL A 219 23.00 33.59 7.71
CA VAL A 219 21.72 34.14 7.24
C VAL A 219 20.60 33.55 8.13
N PRO A 220 19.68 34.37 8.68
CA PRO A 220 18.63 33.87 9.57
C PRO A 220 17.51 33.13 8.82
N ALA A 221 17.04 32.03 9.42
CA ALA A 221 16.00 31.17 8.91
C ALA A 221 14.56 31.68 9.21
N PRO A 222 13.60 31.35 8.33
CA PRO A 222 12.17 31.23 8.55
C PRO A 222 11.63 30.96 9.96
N GLN A 223 11.32 31.92 10.82
CA GLN A 223 10.65 31.60 12.08
C GLN A 223 9.13 31.40 11.87
N VAL A 224 8.67 30.14 11.92
CA VAL A 224 7.26 29.81 12.17
C VAL A 224 7.19 29.08 13.52
N PRO A 225 6.51 29.63 14.54
CA PRO A 225 6.47 29.01 15.86
C PRO A 225 5.53 27.79 15.87
N CYS A 226 6.09 26.60 16.05
CA CYS A 226 5.34 25.44 16.51
C CYS A 226 5.11 25.58 18.02
N THR A 227 3.91 25.99 18.43
CA THR A 227 3.44 25.77 19.80
C THR A 227 2.83 24.37 19.92
N PRO A 228 3.03 23.67 21.06
CA PRO A 228 2.46 22.35 21.28
C PRO A 228 0.94 22.48 21.53
N VAL A 229 0.12 21.84 20.71
CA VAL A 229 -1.31 21.72 20.98
C VAL A 229 -1.49 20.65 22.06
N THR A 230 -1.96 21.11 23.21
CA THR A 230 -2.38 20.29 24.34
C THR A 230 -3.56 19.40 23.96
N SER A 231 -3.58 18.20 24.55
CA SER A 231 -4.60 17.16 24.42
C SER A 231 -6.04 17.68 24.57
N GLY A 232 -6.84 17.56 23.52
CA GLY A 232 -8.29 17.75 23.52
C GLY A 232 -8.97 16.79 22.53
N PRO A 233 -10.24 16.40 22.75
CA PRO A 233 -10.94 15.43 21.93
C PRO A 233 -11.21 15.97 20.52
N MET A 234 -11.14 15.08 19.51
CA MET A 234 -11.34 15.41 18.09
C MET A 234 -12.72 16.04 17.83
N PRO A 235 -12.81 17.18 17.12
CA PRO A 235 -14.09 17.73 16.70
C PRO A 235 -14.64 17.01 15.46
N GLY A 236 -15.95 16.72 15.46
CA GLY A 236 -16.79 16.73 14.25
C GLY A 236 -16.94 15.41 13.48
N LEU A 237 -17.71 14.47 14.02
CA LEU A 237 -18.53 13.58 13.18
C LEU A 237 -19.86 14.32 12.88
N PRO A 238 -20.32 14.40 11.62
CA PRO A 238 -21.66 14.88 11.32
C PRO A 238 -22.70 13.97 12.00
N GLN A 239 -23.61 14.57 12.77
CA GLN A 239 -24.76 13.87 13.33
C GLN A 239 -25.72 13.49 12.20
N MET A 240 -25.99 12.20 12.04
CA MET A 240 -27.08 11.70 11.19
C MET A 240 -28.41 11.85 11.95
N PRO A 241 -29.45 12.48 11.37
CA PRO A 241 -30.74 12.63 12.05
C PRO A 241 -31.59 11.35 11.94
N GLY A 242 -32.00 10.83 13.10
CA GLY A 242 -33.30 10.16 13.29
C GLY A 242 -33.37 8.64 13.12
N ALA A 243 -33.21 7.91 14.23
CA ALA A 243 -34.04 6.75 14.59
C ALA A 243 -33.78 6.35 16.06
N PRO A 244 -34.81 6.29 16.95
CA PRO A 244 -34.63 5.91 18.35
C PRO A 244 -34.64 4.38 18.51
N GLY A 245 -33.70 3.84 19.29
CA GLY A 245 -33.71 2.43 19.68
C GLY A 245 -32.32 1.91 20.05
N ALA A 246 -32.01 1.96 21.34
CA ALA A 246 -30.79 1.42 21.92
C ALA A 246 -30.65 -0.09 21.68
N VAL A 247 -29.46 -0.54 21.30
CA VAL A 247 -28.93 -1.84 21.76
C VAL A 247 -27.46 -1.65 22.12
N MET A 248 -27.20 -1.61 23.43
CA MET A 248 -25.87 -1.72 24.03
C MET A 248 -25.34 -3.14 23.83
N TRP A 249 -24.06 -3.28 23.46
CA TRP A 249 -23.25 -4.44 23.85
C TRP A 249 -21.95 -3.97 24.52
N PRO A 250 -21.55 -4.57 25.66
CA PRO A 250 -20.56 -4.03 26.58
C PRO A 250 -19.14 -4.54 26.26
N GLY A 251 -18.13 -3.70 26.47
CA GLY A 251 -16.72 -4.13 26.46
C GLY A 251 -15.75 -3.19 25.74
N GLY A 252 -15.78 -1.89 26.06
CA GLY A 252 -14.79 -0.92 25.57
C GLY A 252 -13.50 -0.97 26.38
N VAL A 253 -12.38 -1.32 25.75
CA VAL A 253 -11.04 -0.98 26.24
C VAL A 253 -10.41 0.01 25.25
N PRO A 254 -10.06 1.23 25.67
CA PRO A 254 -9.51 2.25 24.78
C PRO A 254 -8.06 1.91 24.39
N VAL A 255 -7.75 2.02 23.10
CA VAL A 255 -6.37 1.98 22.61
C VAL A 255 -5.78 3.38 22.76
N ARG A 256 -4.80 3.52 23.66
CA ARG A 256 -3.97 4.73 23.79
C ARG A 256 -2.98 4.78 22.63
N ALA A 257 -2.96 5.90 21.92
CA ALA A 257 -1.93 6.21 20.94
C ALA A 257 -0.61 6.58 21.65
N ALA A 258 0.48 5.96 21.21
CA ALA A 258 1.86 6.39 21.41
C ALA A 258 2.60 6.30 20.06
#